data_AF-A0A401T9U8-F1
#
_entry.id   AF-A0A401T9U8-F1
#
_cell.length_a   1.000
_cell.length_b   1.000
_cell.length_c   1.000
_cell.angle_alpha   90.00
_cell.angle_beta   90.00
_cell.angle_gamma   90.00
#
_symmetry.space_group_name_H-M   'P 1'
#
loop_
_entity.id
_entity.type
_entity.pdbx_description
1 polymer ?
#
loop_
_entity_poly.entity_id
_entity_poly.type
_entity_poly.pdbx_seq_one_letter_code
_entity_poly.pdbx_strand_id
1 'polypeptide(L)'
;KGLRIARSEGWYPLPIRRLTAGISLSLCVPGHQVMYQFKILTTAVFSVLMLKKSLSRLQWVSLVILFTGIAIVQVTQEEGRSGRDRAPGQNYLVGLLAVLVSCVSSGFAGVYFEKILKGTSASIWLRNVQLGIFGTLLGLAALWGKDGPAIAEKGFFFAYTPMVWSVVLNQAVGGLLVAMVVKYADNILKGFAASLSIIISTVASVHIFGFHVDLFFALGASLVIGAVYLYSLPKPAAPDSSPPPPPASSLSAEPDGYTTKLVIK
;
A
#
# COMPACT_ATOMS: atom_id res chain seq x y z
N LYS A 1 -31.00 0.70 -12.78
CA LYS A 1 -31.09 1.03 -14.24
C LYS A 1 -29.81 0.72 -15.03
N GLY A 2 -28.60 0.78 -14.45
CA GLY A 2 -27.34 0.42 -15.15
C GLY A 2 -27.15 -1.07 -15.51
N LEU A 3 -27.83 -2.01 -14.85
CA LEU A 3 -27.76 -3.45 -15.18
C LEU A 3 -28.51 -3.83 -16.47
N ARG A 4 -29.44 -2.97 -16.92
CA ARG A 4 -30.21 -3.21 -18.14
C ARG A 4 -29.41 -2.81 -19.39
N ILE A 5 -28.45 -1.89 -19.25
CA ILE A 5 -27.58 -1.43 -20.35
C ILE A 5 -26.44 -2.44 -20.60
N ALA A 6 -25.97 -3.15 -19.57
CA ALA A 6 -25.01 -4.24 -19.75
C ALA A 6 -25.62 -5.53 -20.35
N ARG A 7 -26.96 -5.62 -20.42
CA ARG A 7 -27.68 -6.77 -20.99
C ARG A 7 -27.85 -6.67 -22.52
N SER A 8 -27.79 -5.45 -23.09
CA SER A 8 -28.02 -5.22 -24.53
C SER A 8 -26.77 -5.28 -25.40
N GLU A 9 -25.57 -5.26 -24.81
CA GLU A 9 -24.30 -5.21 -25.54
C GLU A 9 -23.67 -6.62 -25.55
N GLY A 10 -23.97 -7.40 -26.59
CA GLY A 10 -23.56 -8.79 -26.81
C GLY A 10 -22.08 -9.00 -27.14
N TRP A 11 -21.17 -8.46 -26.34
CA TRP A 11 -19.73 -8.39 -26.69
C TRP A 11 -18.81 -9.41 -25.99
N TYR A 12 -19.35 -10.44 -25.31
CA TYR A 12 -18.50 -11.45 -24.66
C TYR A 12 -19.01 -12.87 -24.86
N PRO A 13 -18.17 -13.82 -25.31
CA PRO A 13 -18.54 -15.23 -25.39
C PRO A 13 -18.82 -15.81 -23.99
N LEU A 14 -19.85 -16.66 -23.90
CA LEU A 14 -20.40 -17.27 -22.69
C LEU A 14 -19.38 -17.88 -21.69
N PRO A 15 -18.26 -18.51 -22.09
CA PRO A 15 -17.26 -19.02 -21.14
C PRO A 15 -16.47 -17.91 -20.43
N ILE A 16 -16.15 -16.81 -21.13
CA ILE A 16 -15.44 -15.66 -20.55
C ILE A 16 -16.33 -14.96 -19.54
N ARG A 17 -17.63 -14.87 -19.81
CA ARG A 17 -18.63 -14.39 -18.85
C ARG A 17 -18.64 -15.23 -17.58
N ARG A 18 -18.46 -16.55 -17.64
CA ARG A 18 -18.40 -17.41 -16.45
C ARG A 18 -17.10 -17.30 -15.68
N LEU A 19 -15.97 -17.02 -16.31
CA LEU A 19 -14.67 -16.83 -15.63
C LEU A 19 -14.52 -15.42 -15.04
N THR A 20 -14.91 -14.38 -15.78
CA THR A 20 -14.95 -13.01 -15.23
C THR A 20 -16.05 -12.83 -14.22
N ALA A 21 -17.21 -13.45 -14.40
CA ALA A 21 -18.22 -13.54 -13.35
C ALA A 21 -17.75 -14.47 -12.23
N GLY A 22 -16.98 -15.54 -12.47
CA GLY A 22 -16.47 -16.42 -11.40
C GLY A 22 -15.44 -15.73 -10.51
N ILE A 23 -14.54 -14.95 -11.10
CA ILE A 23 -13.56 -14.13 -10.38
C ILE A 23 -14.27 -12.92 -9.75
N SER A 24 -15.15 -12.21 -10.46
CA SER A 24 -15.92 -11.09 -9.88
C SER A 24 -16.95 -11.54 -8.83
N LEU A 25 -17.54 -12.73 -8.95
CA LEU A 25 -18.38 -13.36 -7.92
C LEU A 25 -17.50 -13.77 -6.75
N SER A 26 -16.32 -14.35 -6.97
CA SER A 26 -15.42 -14.67 -5.84
C SER A 26 -14.96 -13.41 -5.11
N LEU A 27 -14.84 -12.28 -5.82
CA LEU A 27 -14.44 -10.97 -5.31
C LEU A 27 -15.58 -10.10 -4.75
N CYS A 28 -16.84 -10.50 -4.87
CA CYS A 28 -18.00 -9.72 -4.38
C CYS A 28 -18.46 -10.21 -3.00
N VAL A 29 -17.52 -10.47 -2.08
CA VAL A 29 -17.89 -10.73 -0.68
C VAL A 29 -17.94 -9.37 0.03
N PRO A 30 -19.04 -8.98 0.71
CA PRO A 30 -19.01 -7.82 1.62
C PRO A 30 -17.86 -8.01 2.61
N GLY A 31 -16.90 -7.09 2.62
CA GLY A 31 -15.63 -7.23 3.33
C GLY A 31 -14.39 -7.42 2.46
N HIS A 32 -14.50 -7.41 1.12
CA HIS A 32 -13.34 -7.44 0.23
C HIS A 32 -12.44 -6.22 0.38
N GLN A 33 -13.02 -5.02 0.50
CA GLN A 33 -12.22 -3.81 0.67
C GLN A 33 -11.55 -3.82 2.05
N VAL A 34 -12.33 -4.14 3.10
CA VAL A 34 -11.85 -4.25 4.49
C VAL A 34 -10.72 -5.27 4.61
N MET A 35 -10.87 -6.44 4.00
CA MET A 35 -9.88 -7.50 4.11
C MET A 35 -8.63 -7.25 3.25
N TYR A 36 -8.72 -6.41 2.20
CA TYR A 36 -7.55 -5.90 1.48
C TYR A 36 -6.63 -5.04 2.36
N GLN A 37 -7.14 -4.44 3.44
CA GLN A 37 -6.33 -3.68 4.39
C GLN A 37 -5.51 -4.55 5.34
N PHE A 38 -5.81 -5.86 5.39
CA PHE A 38 -5.00 -6.83 6.12
C PHE A 38 -3.57 -6.88 5.57
N LYS A 39 -3.40 -6.45 4.31
CA LYS A 39 -2.11 -6.16 3.69
C LYS A 39 -1.20 -5.26 4.53
N ILE A 40 -1.72 -4.28 5.27
CA ILE A 40 -0.91 -3.37 6.09
C ILE A 40 -0.27 -4.15 7.25
N LEU A 41 -1.05 -5.02 7.89
CA LEU A 41 -0.57 -5.89 8.97
C LEU A 41 0.42 -6.94 8.46
N THR A 42 0.12 -7.62 7.34
CA THR A 42 1.06 -8.60 6.75
C THR A 42 2.34 -7.93 6.29
N THR A 43 2.26 -6.72 5.72
CA THR A 43 3.45 -5.91 5.38
C THR A 43 4.29 -5.62 6.61
N ALA A 44 3.69 -5.19 7.73
CA ALA A 44 4.43 -4.90 8.95
C ALA A 44 5.14 -6.15 9.51
N VAL A 45 4.46 -7.30 9.54
CA VAL A 45 5.04 -8.58 9.97
C VAL A 45 6.21 -8.97 9.07
N PHE A 46 6.04 -8.92 7.74
CA PHE A 46 7.14 -9.22 6.82
C PHE A 46 8.27 -8.20 6.92
N SER A 47 8.01 -6.92 7.16
CA SER A 47 9.06 -5.91 7.37
C SER A 47 9.90 -6.21 8.60
N VAL A 48 9.31 -6.70 9.70
CA VAL A 48 10.06 -7.14 10.89
C VAL A 48 10.86 -8.41 10.58
N LEU A 49 10.27 -9.40 9.90
CA LEU A 49 10.92 -10.67 9.61
C LEU A 49 12.04 -10.58 8.54
N MET A 50 11.79 -9.88 7.43
CA MET A 50 12.70 -9.85 6.27
C MET A 50 13.73 -8.72 6.29
N LEU A 51 13.38 -7.55 6.85
CA LEU A 51 14.27 -6.39 6.96
C LEU A 51 14.85 -6.22 8.37
N LYS A 52 14.51 -7.11 9.31
CA LYS A 52 14.97 -7.08 10.71
C LYS A 52 14.70 -5.74 11.41
N LYS A 53 13.60 -5.06 11.05
CA LYS A 53 13.23 -3.80 11.69
C LYS A 53 12.71 -4.02 13.11
N SER A 54 13.12 -3.17 14.05
CA SER A 54 12.64 -3.18 15.44
C SER A 54 11.52 -2.15 15.62
N LEU A 55 10.28 -2.60 15.55
CA LEU A 55 9.11 -1.76 15.82
C LEU A 55 8.87 -1.66 17.34
N SER A 56 8.61 -0.45 17.83
CA SER A 56 8.25 -0.22 19.23
C SER A 56 6.83 -0.75 19.53
N ARG A 57 6.50 -0.97 20.82
CA ARG A 57 5.15 -1.35 21.23
C ARG A 57 4.10 -0.32 20.79
N LEU A 58 4.46 0.98 20.84
CA LEU A 58 3.63 2.09 20.36
C LEU A 58 3.38 2.01 18.84
N GLN A 59 4.40 1.65 18.06
CA GLN A 59 4.25 1.48 16.61
C GLN A 59 3.35 0.30 16.27
N TRP A 60 3.47 -0.83 16.99
CA TRP A 60 2.53 -1.94 16.84
C TRP A 60 1.09 -1.55 17.16
N VAL A 61 0.87 -0.83 18.26
CA VAL A 61 -0.46 -0.31 18.62
C VAL A 61 -0.99 0.61 17.51
N SER A 62 -0.16 1.53 17.01
CA SER A 62 -0.57 2.43 15.93
C SER A 62 -0.97 1.69 14.65
N LEU A 63 -0.32 0.57 14.32
CA LEU A 63 -0.67 -0.25 13.15
C LEU A 63 -2.03 -0.94 13.31
N VAL A 64 -2.35 -1.40 14.53
CA VAL A 64 -3.66 -2.01 14.83
C VAL A 64 -4.77 -0.96 14.79
N ILE A 65 -4.51 0.23 15.36
CA ILE A 65 -5.45 1.36 15.30
C ILE A 65 -5.67 1.78 13.84
N LEU A 66 -4.60 1.88 13.05
CA LEU A 66 -4.67 2.21 11.63
C LEU A 66 -5.56 1.20 10.88
N PHE A 67 -5.30 -0.10 11.04
CA PHE A 67 -6.10 -1.15 10.41
C PHE A 67 -7.58 -1.04 10.78
N THR A 68 -7.88 -0.84 12.07
CA THR A 68 -9.25 -0.70 12.58
C THR A 68 -9.94 0.54 12.00
N GLY A 69 -9.25 1.68 11.97
CA GLY A 69 -9.79 2.93 11.41
C GLY A 69 -10.13 2.81 9.94
N ILE A 70 -9.27 2.17 9.14
CA ILE A 70 -9.54 1.96 7.71
C ILE A 70 -10.68 0.95 7.51
N ALA A 71 -10.75 -0.12 8.30
CA ALA A 71 -11.85 -1.06 8.23
C ALA A 71 -13.20 -0.36 8.40
N ILE A 72 -13.32 0.54 9.39
CA ILE A 72 -14.54 1.32 9.64
C ILE A 72 -14.85 2.26 8.47
N VAL A 73 -13.85 3.02 7.98
CA VAL A 73 -14.01 3.92 6.83
C VAL A 73 -14.52 3.17 5.59
N GLN A 74 -14.00 1.96 5.35
CA GLN A 74 -14.35 1.20 4.16
C GLN A 74 -15.70 0.49 4.24
N VAL A 75 -16.09 -0.02 5.42
CA VAL A 75 -17.45 -0.53 5.63
C VAL A 75 -18.48 0.55 5.30
N THR A 76 -18.26 1.76 5.81
CA THR A 76 -19.14 2.91 5.57
C THR A 76 -19.24 3.26 4.07
N GLN A 77 -18.14 3.12 3.32
CA GLN A 77 -18.13 3.34 1.87
C GLN A 77 -18.82 2.23 1.06
N GLU A 78 -18.79 0.98 1.53
CA GLU A 78 -19.47 -0.15 0.90
C GLU A 78 -21.00 -0.08 1.09
N GLU A 79 -21.47 0.40 2.25
CA GLU A 79 -22.90 0.53 2.56
C GLU A 79 -23.60 1.51 1.62
N GLY A 80 -22.99 2.65 1.29
CA GLY A 80 -23.49 3.60 0.29
C GLY A 80 -23.54 3.04 -1.15
N ARG A 81 -22.86 1.92 -1.42
CA ARG A 81 -22.79 1.24 -2.72
C ARG A 81 -23.64 -0.03 -2.79
N SER A 82 -24.18 -0.50 -1.67
CA SER A 82 -24.86 -1.79 -1.54
C SER A 82 -26.34 -1.70 -1.90
N GLY A 83 -26.60 -1.53 -3.20
CA GLY A 83 -27.89 -1.81 -3.83
C GLY A 83 -27.78 -2.91 -4.90
N ARG A 84 -26.87 -3.88 -4.73
CA ARG A 84 -26.56 -4.88 -5.77
C ARG A 84 -26.86 -6.30 -5.30
N ASP A 85 -27.75 -6.94 -6.06
CA ASP A 85 -28.23 -8.32 -5.89
C ASP A 85 -27.11 -9.31 -5.55
N ARG A 86 -27.29 -10.04 -4.44
CA ARG A 86 -26.49 -11.22 -4.10
C ARG A 86 -26.66 -12.26 -5.21
N ALA A 87 -25.58 -12.62 -5.90
CA ALA A 87 -25.62 -13.68 -6.89
C ALA A 87 -25.71 -15.05 -6.17
N PRO A 88 -26.71 -15.90 -6.45
CA PRO A 88 -26.78 -17.23 -5.86
C PRO A 88 -25.64 -18.12 -6.36
N GLY A 89 -24.91 -18.77 -5.45
CA GLY A 89 -23.80 -19.70 -5.78
C GLY A 89 -22.38 -19.23 -5.42
N GLN A 90 -22.23 -18.20 -4.59
CA GLN A 90 -20.92 -17.67 -4.19
C GLN A 90 -20.31 -18.45 -3.01
N ASN A 91 -19.16 -19.09 -3.23
CA ASN A 91 -18.42 -19.79 -2.17
C ASN A 91 -17.62 -18.79 -1.33
N TYR A 92 -18.18 -18.40 -0.18
CA TYR A 92 -17.54 -17.48 0.77
C TYR A 92 -16.14 -17.93 1.19
N LEU A 93 -15.93 -19.24 1.39
CA LEU A 93 -14.64 -19.78 1.78
C LEU A 93 -13.55 -19.57 0.70
N VAL A 94 -13.90 -19.75 -0.58
CA VAL A 94 -12.96 -19.56 -1.70
C VAL A 94 -12.61 -18.07 -1.84
N GLY A 95 -13.60 -17.18 -1.70
CA GLY A 95 -13.37 -15.73 -1.67
C GLY A 95 -12.46 -15.32 -0.50
N LEU A 96 -12.72 -15.84 0.71
CA LEU A 96 -11.91 -15.55 1.89
C LEU A 96 -10.46 -16.03 1.72
N LEU A 97 -10.26 -17.28 1.26
CA LEU A 97 -8.93 -17.82 1.01
C LEU A 97 -8.19 -17.04 -0.09
N ALA A 98 -8.87 -16.66 -1.16
CA ALA A 98 -8.27 -15.85 -2.23
C ALA A 98 -7.82 -14.47 -1.71
N VAL A 99 -8.59 -13.83 -0.83
CA VAL A 99 -8.19 -12.56 -0.23
C VAL A 99 -7.00 -12.75 0.70
N LEU A 100 -7.00 -13.78 1.55
CA LEU A 100 -5.87 -14.05 2.45
C LEU A 100 -4.57 -14.29 1.66
N VAL A 101 -4.62 -15.13 0.62
CA VAL A 101 -3.47 -15.39 -0.26
C VAL A 101 -3.00 -14.11 -0.96
N SER A 102 -3.93 -13.28 -1.46
CA SER A 102 -3.55 -12.03 -2.12
C SER A 102 -2.95 -11.00 -1.14
N CYS A 103 -3.44 -10.93 0.10
CA CYS A 103 -2.89 -10.04 1.13
C CYS A 103 -1.49 -10.46 1.60
N VAL A 104 -1.28 -11.77 1.78
CA VAL A 104 0.04 -12.31 2.12
C VAL A 104 1.03 -12.08 0.98
N SER A 105 0.62 -12.41 -0.25
CA SER A 105 1.44 -12.20 -1.46
C SER A 105 1.80 -10.72 -1.64
N SER A 106 0.84 -9.81 -1.47
CA SER A 106 1.07 -8.37 -1.62
C SER A 106 1.99 -7.80 -0.54
N GLY A 107 1.83 -8.24 0.72
CA GLY A 107 2.71 -7.86 1.82
C GLY A 107 4.14 -8.34 1.60
N PHE A 108 4.31 -9.61 1.23
CA PHE A 108 5.61 -10.19 0.90
C PHE A 108 6.29 -9.46 -0.25
N ALA A 109 5.59 -9.28 -1.39
CA ALA A 109 6.15 -8.63 -2.57
C ALA A 109 6.59 -7.19 -2.29
N GLY A 110 5.78 -6.43 -1.52
CA GLY A 110 6.12 -5.06 -1.16
C GLY A 110 7.37 -4.96 -0.28
N VAL A 111 7.50 -5.85 0.71
CA VAL A 111 8.67 -5.90 1.60
C VAL A 111 9.90 -6.43 0.89
N TYR A 112 9.74 -7.43 0.03
CA TYR A 112 10.83 -7.95 -0.80
C TYR A 112 11.35 -6.88 -1.77
N PHE A 113 10.44 -6.10 -2.37
CA PHE A 113 10.80 -4.95 -3.18
C PHE A 113 11.55 -3.89 -2.39
N GLU A 114 11.11 -3.57 -1.17
CA GLU A 114 11.84 -2.67 -0.25
C GLU A 114 13.26 -3.21 0.02
N LYS A 115 13.39 -4.52 0.29
CA LYS A 115 14.68 -5.17 0.52
C LYS A 115 15.61 -5.06 -0.68
N ILE A 116 15.12 -5.25 -1.90
CA ILE A 116 15.91 -5.11 -3.13
C ILE A 116 16.33 -3.65 -3.35
N LEU A 117 15.43 -2.70 -3.15
CA LEU A 117 15.70 -1.28 -3.37
C LEU A 117 16.71 -0.71 -2.37
N LYS A 118 16.67 -1.18 -1.11
CA LYS A 118 17.55 -0.67 -0.05
C LYS A 118 18.81 -1.50 0.15
N GLY A 119 18.78 -2.78 -0.20
CA GLY A 119 19.90 -3.72 -0.01
C GLY A 119 20.89 -3.77 -1.16
N THR A 120 20.68 -3.06 -2.27
CA THR A 120 21.64 -3.00 -3.39
C THR A 120 22.00 -1.57 -3.75
N SER A 121 23.26 -1.33 -4.13
CA SER A 121 23.77 -0.03 -4.59
C SER A 121 23.27 0.38 -6.00
N ALA A 122 22.47 -0.45 -6.66
CA ALA A 122 21.94 -0.17 -7.99
C ALA A 122 20.94 1.00 -7.97
N SER A 123 20.89 1.74 -9.07
CA SER A 123 19.93 2.84 -9.24
C SER A 123 18.48 2.36 -9.12
N ILE A 124 17.62 3.20 -8.52
CA ILE A 124 16.17 2.97 -8.37
C ILE A 124 15.55 2.75 -9.75
N TRP A 125 15.96 3.58 -10.69
CA TRP A 125 15.45 3.59 -12.05
C TRP A 125 15.79 2.28 -12.74
N LEU A 126 16.99 1.75 -12.52
CA LEU A 126 17.40 0.46 -13.07
C LEU A 126 16.58 -0.69 -12.47
N ARG A 127 16.36 -0.70 -11.15
CA ARG A 127 15.49 -1.68 -10.50
C ARG A 127 14.05 -1.60 -10.99
N ASN A 128 13.54 -0.39 -11.19
CA ASN A 128 12.19 -0.15 -11.68
C ASN A 128 12.04 -0.55 -13.15
N VAL A 129 13.07 -0.34 -13.99
CA VAL A 129 13.09 -0.84 -15.38
C VAL A 129 13.13 -2.36 -15.40
N GLN A 130 13.98 -3.01 -14.60
CA GLN A 130 14.03 -4.47 -14.50
C GLN A 130 12.65 -5.05 -14.15
N LEU A 131 12.02 -4.52 -13.11
CA LEU A 131 10.67 -4.94 -12.70
C LEU A 131 9.61 -4.58 -13.75
N GLY A 132 9.74 -3.43 -14.41
CA GLY A 132 8.84 -3.01 -15.48
C GLY A 132 8.87 -3.95 -16.68
N ILE A 133 10.06 -4.43 -17.08
CA ILE A 133 10.21 -5.39 -18.18
C ILE A 133 9.51 -6.71 -17.83
N PHE A 134 9.81 -7.30 -16.67
CA PHE A 134 9.16 -8.54 -16.23
C PHE A 134 7.64 -8.36 -16.06
N GLY A 135 7.21 -7.25 -15.47
CA GLY A 135 5.80 -6.93 -15.30
C GLY A 135 5.06 -6.75 -16.64
N THR A 136 5.71 -6.14 -17.63
CA THR A 136 5.15 -6.00 -18.98
C THR A 136 5.02 -7.34 -19.67
N LEU A 137 6.04 -8.19 -19.62
CA LEU A 137 6.00 -9.53 -20.23
C LEU A 137 4.89 -10.40 -19.62
N LEU A 138 4.81 -10.44 -18.29
CA LEU A 138 3.76 -11.18 -17.60
C LEU A 138 2.37 -10.57 -17.85
N GLY A 139 2.26 -9.24 -17.91
CA GLY A 139 1.03 -8.52 -18.22
C GLY A 139 0.51 -8.82 -19.62
N LEU A 140 1.40 -8.84 -20.63
CA LEU A 140 1.04 -9.21 -22.01
C LEU A 140 0.64 -10.69 -22.11
N ALA A 141 1.34 -11.59 -21.42
CA ALA A 141 0.96 -13.00 -21.37
C ALA A 141 -0.43 -13.21 -20.72
N ALA A 142 -0.70 -12.53 -19.61
CA ALA A 142 -1.99 -12.57 -18.94
C ALA A 142 -3.11 -11.96 -19.81
N LEU A 143 -2.82 -10.86 -20.51
CA LEU A 143 -3.74 -10.23 -21.45
C LEU A 143 -4.08 -11.18 -22.61
N TRP A 144 -3.07 -11.82 -23.20
CA TRP A 144 -3.28 -12.77 -24.29
C TRP A 144 -4.11 -13.99 -23.85
N GLY A 145 -3.83 -14.52 -22.66
CA GLY A 145 -4.59 -15.65 -22.10
C GLY A 145 -6.04 -15.32 -21.79
N LYS A 146 -6.36 -14.06 -21.45
CA LYS A 146 -7.69 -13.63 -21.04
C LYS A 146 -8.53 -13.11 -22.21
N ASP A 147 -7.95 -12.22 -23.02
CA ASP A 147 -8.66 -11.41 -24.02
C ASP A 147 -8.03 -11.53 -25.44
N GLY A 148 -7.12 -12.48 -25.65
CA GLY A 148 -6.41 -12.69 -26.92
C GLY A 148 -7.29 -12.73 -28.18
N PRO A 149 -8.41 -13.50 -28.21
CA PRO A 149 -9.29 -13.53 -29.37
C PRO A 149 -9.93 -12.17 -29.68
N ALA A 150 -10.33 -11.42 -28.65
CA ALA A 150 -10.93 -10.09 -28.81
C ALA A 150 -9.90 -9.05 -29.30
N ILE A 151 -8.64 -9.20 -28.88
CA ILE A 151 -7.52 -8.36 -29.34
C ILE A 151 -7.16 -8.67 -30.79
N ALA A 152 -7.18 -9.94 -31.19
CA ALA A 152 -6.92 -10.34 -32.57
C ALA A 152 -7.97 -9.80 -33.54
N GLU A 153 -9.23 -9.75 -33.11
CA GLU A 153 -10.35 -9.27 -33.93
C GLU A 153 -10.44 -7.75 -34.02
N LYS A 154 -10.25 -7.03 -32.89
CA LYS A 154 -10.48 -5.57 -32.81
C LYS A 154 -9.20 -4.73 -32.79
N GLY A 155 -8.05 -5.36 -32.56
CA GLY A 155 -6.77 -4.71 -32.32
C GLY A 155 -6.55 -4.35 -30.84
N PHE A 156 -5.27 -4.26 -30.45
CA PHE A 156 -4.85 -3.99 -29.07
C PHE A 156 -5.30 -2.62 -28.55
N PHE A 157 -5.28 -1.60 -29.42
CA PHE A 157 -5.61 -0.22 -29.05
C PHE A 157 -7.08 0.15 -29.32
N PHE A 158 -7.95 -0.85 -29.48
CA PHE A 158 -9.37 -0.60 -29.70
C PHE A 158 -9.99 0.16 -28.52
N ALA A 159 -10.73 1.22 -28.81
CA ALA A 159 -11.40 2.10 -27.83
C ALA A 159 -10.47 2.85 -26.85
N TYR A 160 -9.19 3.03 -27.18
CA TYR A 160 -8.30 3.92 -26.41
C TYR A 160 -8.69 5.39 -26.64
N THR A 161 -9.41 5.97 -25.69
CA THR A 161 -9.74 7.40 -25.67
C THR A 161 -8.65 8.20 -24.94
N PRO A 162 -8.61 9.55 -25.09
CA PRO A 162 -7.69 10.39 -24.31
C PRO A 162 -7.82 10.18 -22.80
N MET A 163 -9.02 9.86 -22.31
CA MET A 163 -9.26 9.54 -20.90
C MET A 163 -8.58 8.24 -20.46
N VAL A 164 -8.57 7.22 -21.31
CA VAL A 164 -7.82 5.97 -21.07
C VAL A 164 -6.33 6.28 -20.96
N TRP A 165 -5.79 7.09 -21.86
CA TRP A 165 -4.39 7.53 -21.79
C TRP A 165 -4.08 8.32 -20.52
N SER A 166 -4.98 9.20 -20.06
CA SER A 166 -4.81 9.89 -18.77
C SER A 166 -4.73 8.91 -17.60
N VAL A 167 -5.57 7.87 -17.57
CA VAL A 167 -5.54 6.83 -16.53
C VAL A 167 -4.25 6.00 -16.60
N VAL A 168 -3.80 5.64 -17.80
CA VAL A 168 -2.54 4.90 -18.03
C VAL A 168 -1.34 5.72 -17.53
N LEU A 169 -1.26 6.99 -17.91
CA LEU A 169 -0.19 7.89 -17.46
C LEU A 169 -0.23 8.10 -15.95
N ASN A 170 -1.42 8.31 -15.37
CA ASN A 170 -1.59 8.43 -13.93
C ASN A 170 -1.13 7.16 -13.18
N GLN A 171 -1.45 5.98 -13.70
CA GLN A 171 -0.99 4.71 -13.11
C GLN A 171 0.53 4.52 -13.24
N ALA A 172 1.12 4.91 -14.38
CA ALA A 172 2.56 4.86 -14.56
C ALA A 172 3.29 5.78 -13.57
N VAL A 173 2.83 7.03 -13.44
CA VAL A 173 3.37 7.99 -12.47
C VAL A 173 3.16 7.49 -11.03
N GLY A 174 1.99 6.94 -10.71
CA GLY A 174 1.70 6.32 -9.42
C GLY A 174 2.68 5.19 -9.07
N GLY A 175 2.99 4.32 -10.03
CA GLY A 175 3.99 3.26 -9.85
C GLY A 175 5.40 3.79 -9.57
N LEU A 176 5.82 4.83 -10.29
CA LEU A 176 7.12 5.49 -10.07
C LEU A 176 7.20 6.19 -8.71
N LEU A 177 6.14 6.90 -8.31
CA LEU A 177 6.03 7.53 -7.00
C LEU A 177 6.09 6.50 -5.88
N VAL A 178 5.39 5.36 -6.04
CA VAL A 178 5.43 4.25 -5.09
C VAL A 178 6.86 3.72 -4.92
N ALA A 179 7.62 3.55 -6.01
CA ALA A 179 9.01 3.11 -5.92
C ALA A 179 9.89 4.12 -5.16
N MET A 180 9.69 5.42 -5.39
CA MET A 180 10.39 6.47 -4.65
C MET A 180 10.03 6.46 -3.16
N VAL A 181 8.74 6.41 -2.81
CA VAL A 181 8.28 6.37 -1.41
C VAL A 181 8.85 5.15 -0.69
N VAL A 182 8.86 3.97 -1.31
CA VAL A 182 9.41 2.77 -0.67
C VAL A 182 10.91 2.90 -0.41
N LYS A 183 11.66 3.58 -1.29
CA LYS A 183 13.10 3.80 -1.08
C LYS A 183 13.38 4.83 0.01
N TYR A 184 12.73 5.98 -0.03
CA TYR A 184 13.06 7.12 0.84
C TYR A 184 12.34 7.08 2.19
N ALA A 185 11.15 6.49 2.23
CA ALA A 185 10.44 6.16 3.46
C ALA A 185 10.53 4.64 3.67
N ASP A 186 9.43 3.98 3.99
CA ASP A 186 9.32 2.52 4.14
C ASP A 186 7.97 2.03 3.62
N ASN A 187 7.83 0.74 3.37
CA ASN A 187 6.54 0.18 2.93
C ASN A 187 5.44 0.31 4.01
N ILE A 188 5.83 0.46 5.29
CA ILE A 188 4.90 0.81 6.39
C ILE A 188 4.39 2.25 6.25
N LEU A 189 5.29 3.23 6.09
CA LEU A 189 4.92 4.65 5.92
C LEU A 189 4.09 4.86 4.65
N LYS A 190 4.36 4.11 3.58
CA LYS A 190 3.52 4.08 2.38
C LYS A 190 2.08 3.66 2.72
N GLY A 191 1.89 2.70 3.62
CA GLY A 191 0.57 2.27 4.10
C GLY A 191 -0.16 3.39 4.84
N PHE A 192 0.52 4.11 5.74
CA PHE A 192 -0.04 5.30 6.40
C PHE A 192 -0.41 6.41 5.41
N ALA A 193 0.48 6.73 4.47
CA ALA A 193 0.24 7.76 3.46
C ALA A 193 -0.95 7.42 2.55
N ALA A 194 -1.07 6.16 2.12
CA ALA A 194 -2.22 5.70 1.34
C ALA A 194 -3.53 5.82 2.13
N SER A 195 -3.50 5.54 3.44
CA SER A 195 -4.66 5.62 4.32
C SER A 195 -5.13 7.06 4.52
N LEU A 196 -4.19 7.99 4.74
CA LEU A 196 -4.48 9.43 4.77
C LEU A 196 -5.04 9.93 3.43
N SER A 197 -4.48 9.47 2.31
CA SER A 197 -4.97 9.84 0.98
C SER A 197 -6.42 9.43 0.75
N ILE A 198 -6.86 8.26 1.25
CA ILE A 198 -8.27 7.83 1.19
C ILE A 198 -9.17 8.80 1.95
N ILE A 199 -8.77 9.21 3.15
CA ILE A 199 -9.56 10.15 3.97
C ILE A 199 -9.67 11.50 3.28
N ILE A 200 -8.54 12.07 2.85
CA ILE A 200 -8.49 13.37 2.16
C ILE A 200 -9.33 13.33 0.88
N SER A 201 -9.22 12.26 0.09
CA SER A 201 -10.02 12.09 -1.13
C SER A 201 -11.51 12.01 -0.84
N THR A 202 -11.89 11.39 0.27
CA THR A 202 -13.29 11.31 0.69
C THR A 202 -13.80 12.67 1.16
N VAL A 203 -13.02 13.40 1.97
CA VAL A 203 -13.36 14.77 2.41
C VAL A 203 -13.48 15.72 1.21
N ALA A 204 -12.56 15.65 0.25
CA ALA A 204 -12.65 16.42 -0.99
C ALA A 204 -13.92 16.06 -1.78
N SER A 205 -14.27 14.77 -1.85
CA SER A 205 -15.49 14.32 -2.54
C SER A 205 -16.76 14.86 -1.88
N VAL A 206 -16.77 15.00 -0.56
CA VAL A 206 -17.90 15.61 0.18
C VAL A 206 -18.08 17.06 -0.21
N HIS A 207 -16.98 17.82 -0.29
CA HIS A 207 -17.03 19.23 -0.62
C HIS A 207 -17.37 19.49 -2.10
N ILE A 208 -16.88 18.64 -3.00
CA ILE A 208 -17.06 18.79 -4.45
C ILE A 208 -18.42 18.24 -4.92
N PHE A 209 -18.87 17.10 -4.37
CA PHE A 209 -20.07 16.39 -4.83
C PHE A 209 -21.25 16.45 -3.83
N GLY A 210 -21.11 17.15 -2.70
CA GLY A 210 -22.18 17.31 -1.71
C GLY A 210 -22.58 16.01 -1.00
N PHE A 211 -21.67 15.06 -0.89
CA PHE A 211 -21.95 13.75 -0.29
C PHE A 211 -22.12 13.86 1.24
N HIS A 212 -23.15 13.25 1.82
CA HIS A 212 -23.31 13.23 3.27
C HIS A 212 -22.37 12.19 3.91
N VAL A 213 -21.56 12.64 4.86
CA VAL A 213 -20.61 11.81 5.62
C VAL A 213 -21.30 11.23 6.83
N ASP A 214 -21.17 9.92 7.02
CA ASP A 214 -21.70 9.24 8.19
C ASP A 214 -20.78 9.41 9.42
N LEU A 215 -21.35 9.33 10.63
CA LEU A 215 -20.62 9.41 11.89
C LEU A 215 -19.55 8.29 12.01
N PHE A 216 -19.81 7.11 11.45
CA PHE A 216 -18.83 6.03 11.40
C PHE A 216 -17.60 6.37 10.57
N PHE A 217 -17.75 7.13 9.48
CA PHE A 217 -16.61 7.63 8.72
C PHE A 217 -15.78 8.60 9.55
N ALA A 218 -16.41 9.52 10.29
CA ALA A 218 -15.69 10.49 11.13
C ALA A 218 -14.88 9.78 12.22
N LEU A 219 -15.45 8.74 12.85
CA LEU A 219 -14.77 7.92 13.83
C LEU A 219 -13.63 7.10 13.23
N GLY A 220 -13.82 6.49 12.05
CA GLY A 220 -12.75 5.79 11.34
C GLY A 220 -11.61 6.74 10.92
N ALA A 221 -11.95 7.94 10.45
CA ALA A 221 -10.97 8.95 10.05
C ALA A 221 -10.16 9.47 11.25
N SER A 222 -10.80 9.70 12.39
CA SER A 222 -10.10 10.15 13.61
C SER A 222 -9.13 9.09 14.13
N LEU A 223 -9.49 7.80 14.07
CA LEU A 223 -8.60 6.70 14.40
C LEU A 223 -7.37 6.64 13.50
N VAL A 224 -7.53 6.80 12.18
CA VAL A 224 -6.40 6.82 11.24
C VAL A 224 -5.48 8.02 11.50
N ILE A 225 -6.04 9.21 11.75
CA ILE A 225 -5.24 10.39 12.09
C ILE A 225 -4.49 10.18 13.40
N GLY A 226 -5.16 9.64 14.43
CA GLY A 226 -4.54 9.29 15.70
C GLY A 226 -3.43 8.25 15.56
N ALA A 227 -3.61 7.24 14.70
CA ALA A 227 -2.59 6.25 14.40
C ALA A 227 -1.35 6.86 13.74
N VAL A 228 -1.53 7.77 12.77
CA VAL A 228 -0.42 8.49 12.13
C VAL A 228 0.36 9.30 13.16
N TYR A 229 -0.34 10.03 14.03
CA TYR A 229 0.28 10.82 15.09
C TYR A 229 1.08 9.91 16.04
N LEU A 230 0.46 8.82 16.50
CA LEU A 230 1.07 7.86 17.41
C LEU A 230 2.32 7.18 16.82
N TYR A 231 2.28 6.83 15.54
CA TYR A 231 3.43 6.25 14.84
C TYR A 231 4.59 7.25 14.67
N SER A 232 4.26 8.54 14.58
CA SER A 232 5.23 9.63 14.37
C SER A 232 5.88 10.11 15.67
N LEU A 233 5.44 9.62 16.84
CA LEU A 233 6.05 10.00 18.11
C LEU A 233 7.52 9.51 18.20
N PRO A 234 8.44 10.32 18.76
CA PRO A 234 9.80 9.90 19.00
C PRO A 234 9.86 8.64 19.86
N LYS A 235 10.75 7.70 19.52
CA LYS A 235 10.98 6.52 20.34
C LYS A 235 11.56 6.99 21.69
N PRO A 236 11.01 6.55 22.85
CA PRO A 236 11.62 6.87 24.14
C PRO A 236 13.08 6.42 24.13
N ALA A 237 13.99 7.34 24.46
CA ALA A 237 15.40 7.02 24.59
C ALA A 237 15.55 5.89 25.61
N ALA A 238 16.35 4.87 25.30
CA ALA A 238 16.72 3.88 26.30
C ALA A 238 17.44 4.62 27.44
N PRO A 239 17.23 4.24 28.72
CA PRO A 239 17.99 4.82 29.82
C PRO A 239 19.48 4.61 29.54
N ASP A 240 20.25 5.70 29.49
CA ASP A 240 21.70 5.66 29.32
C ASP A 240 22.30 4.76 30.40
N SER A 241 22.82 3.61 29.99
CA SER A 241 23.58 2.71 30.86
C SER A 241 25.08 3.05 30.83
N SER A 242 25.45 4.28 30.44
CA SER A 242 26.84 4.70 30.48
C SER A 242 27.27 4.84 31.95
N PRO A 243 28.34 4.15 32.37
CA PRO A 243 28.89 4.36 33.70
C PRO A 243 29.33 5.82 33.86
N PRO A 244 29.16 6.43 35.04
CA PRO A 244 29.57 7.81 35.27
C PRO A 244 31.05 7.97 34.88
N PRO A 245 31.42 9.10 34.24
CA PRO A 245 32.82 9.35 33.90
C PRO A 245 33.67 9.28 35.18
N PRO A 246 34.88 8.69 35.12
CA PRO A 246 35.76 8.61 36.27
C PRO A 246 36.03 10.03 36.81
N PRO A 247 36.12 10.21 38.14
CA PRO A 247 36.37 11.51 38.74
C PRO A 247 37.64 12.10 38.15
N ALA A 248 37.57 13.35 37.71
CA ALA A 248 38.69 14.09 37.17
C ALA A 248 39.82 14.08 38.20
N SER A 249 40.86 13.28 37.95
CA SER A 249 42.13 13.40 38.65
C SER A 249 42.62 14.82 38.44
N SER A 250 42.65 15.60 39.51
CA SER A 250 43.21 16.94 39.54
C SER A 250 44.60 16.90 38.93
N LEU A 251 44.76 17.43 37.71
CA LEU A 251 46.06 17.78 37.18
C LEU A 251 46.61 18.86 38.11
N SER A 252 47.52 18.46 39.00
CA SER A 252 48.47 19.36 39.63
C SER A 252 49.20 20.11 38.53
N ALA A 253 49.03 21.43 38.53
CA ALA A 253 49.73 22.33 37.64
C ALA A 253 51.24 22.24 37.90
N GLU A 254 51.99 21.91 36.87
CA GLU A 254 53.43 22.18 36.81
C GLU A 254 53.67 23.02 35.55
N PRO A 255 54.27 24.22 35.66
CA PRO A 255 54.57 25.03 34.50
C PRO A 255 55.93 24.60 33.93
N ASP A 256 56.04 24.53 32.60
CA ASP A 256 57.11 25.15 31.80
C ASP A 256 57.37 24.40 30.48
N GLY A 257 57.58 25.20 29.42
CA GLY A 257 58.48 24.83 28.33
C GLY A 257 57.84 24.42 27.00
N TYR A 258 57.78 25.39 26.07
CA TYR A 258 58.02 25.27 24.62
C TYR A 258 57.86 23.88 23.96
N THR A 259 57.00 23.78 22.93
CA THR A 259 57.42 23.65 21.52
C THR A 259 56.21 23.54 20.59
N THR A 260 56.09 24.54 19.72
CA THR A 260 55.25 24.58 18.53
C THR A 260 55.58 23.41 17.59
N LYS A 261 54.60 22.59 17.19
CA LYS A 261 54.63 21.90 15.89
C LYS A 261 53.25 21.85 15.23
N LEU A 262 53.06 22.76 14.28
CA LEU A 262 52.25 22.55 13.08
C LEU A 262 52.68 21.24 12.41
N VAL A 263 51.72 20.35 12.12
CA VAL A 263 51.80 19.48 10.93
C VAL A 263 50.41 19.39 10.32
N ILE A 264 50.31 20.00 9.13
CA ILE A 264 49.25 19.82 8.15
C ILE A 264 49.52 18.49 7.43
N LYS A 265 48.50 17.64 7.31
CA LYS A 265 48.27 16.83 6.10
C LYS A 265 46.82 16.38 6.02
#